data_AF-A0AA37VFP0-F1
#
_entry.id   AF-A0AA37VFP0-F1
#
_cell.length_a   1.000
_cell.length_b   1.000
_cell.length_c   1.000
_cell.angle_alpha   90.00
_cell.angle_beta   90.00
_cell.angle_gamma   90.00
#
_symmetry.space_group_name_H-M   'P 1'
#
loop_
_entity.id
_entity.type
_entity.pdbx_description
1 polymer ?
#
loop_
_entity_poly.entity_id
_entity_poly.type
_entity_poly.pdbx_seq_one_letter_code
_entity_poly.pdbx_strand_id
1 'polypeptide(L)'
;MADPAEQSPVDQAADLEAAVAQAIEACGGDPVAAVRSLIVMNSMLERELADVYAKASRGYLRGRKVSPAQGKLALDDDKQS
;
A
#
# COMPACT_ATOMS: atom_id res chain seq x y z
N MET A 1 -11.34 15.36 4.70
CA MET A 1 -9.98 14.88 4.40
C MET A 1 -9.97 14.50 2.94
N ALA A 2 -9.05 15.05 2.15
CA ALA A 2 -8.94 14.74 0.72
C ALA A 2 -8.72 13.24 0.53
N ASP A 3 -9.24 12.67 -0.55
CA ASP A 3 -8.92 11.29 -0.93
C ASP A 3 -7.41 11.24 -1.24
N PRO A 4 -6.63 10.31 -0.68
CA PRO A 4 -5.20 10.18 -1.00
C PRO A 4 -4.93 10.01 -2.51
N ALA A 5 -5.94 9.63 -3.30
CA ALA A 5 -5.85 9.57 -4.76
C ALA A 5 -5.90 10.95 -5.48
N GLU A 6 -6.26 12.04 -4.80
CA GLU A 6 -6.38 13.39 -5.39
C GLU A 6 -5.13 14.27 -5.21
N GLN A 7 -4.09 13.78 -4.52
CA GLN A 7 -2.85 14.54 -4.32
C GLN A 7 -2.00 14.62 -5.60
N SER A 8 -1.39 15.77 -5.86
CA SER A 8 -0.47 15.89 -6.99
C SER A 8 0.74 14.97 -6.78
N PRO A 9 1.38 14.43 -7.85
CA PRO A 9 2.54 13.56 -7.71
C PRO A 9 3.71 14.19 -6.94
N VAL A 10 3.82 15.52 -7.00
CA VAL A 10 4.85 16.30 -6.30
C VAL A 10 4.58 16.32 -4.80
N ASP A 11 3.33 16.53 -4.40
CA ASP A 11 2.93 16.54 -2.98
C ASP A 11 3.12 15.14 -2.36
N GLN A 12 2.76 14.09 -3.10
CA GLN A 12 2.98 12.70 -2.67
C GLN A 12 4.46 12.37 -2.45
N ALA A 13 5.33 12.87 -3.33
CA ALA A 13 6.77 12.68 -3.19
C ALA A 13 7.32 13.42 -1.96
N ALA A 14 6.86 14.65 -1.72
CA ALA A 14 7.27 15.43 -0.55
C ALA A 14 6.81 14.79 0.77
N ASP A 15 5.56 14.30 0.82
CA ASP A 15 5.01 13.59 1.97
C ASP A 15 5.77 12.29 2.24
N LEU A 16 6.14 11.55 1.19
CA LEU A 16 6.95 10.35 1.29
C LEU A 16 8.34 10.66 1.87
N GLU A 17 9.04 11.67 1.34
CA GLU A 17 10.35 12.08 1.84
C GLU A 17 10.29 12.50 3.31
N ALA A 18 9.25 13.22 3.72
CA ALA A 18 9.03 13.59 5.12
C ALA A 18 8.80 12.37 6.01
N ALA A 19 8.04 11.37 5.55
CA ALA A 19 7.82 10.13 6.28
C ALA A 19 9.09 9.27 6.39
N VAL A 20 9.92 9.24 5.35
CA VAL A 20 11.23 8.57 5.37
C VAL A 20 12.14 9.20 6.41
N ALA A 21 12.24 10.53 6.45
CA ALA A 21 13.04 11.25 7.43
C ALA A 21 12.60 10.92 8.87
N GLN A 22 11.29 10.92 9.12
CA GLN A 22 10.73 10.56 10.44
C GLN A 22 11.04 9.12 10.84
N ALA A 23 10.96 8.16 9.91
CA ALA A 23 11.26 6.77 10.19
C ALA A 23 12.75 6.56 10.56
N ILE A 24 13.65 7.27 9.88
CA ILE A 24 15.08 7.26 10.17
C ILE A 24 15.35 7.90 11.54
N GLU A 25 14.73 9.05 11.83
CA GLU A 25 14.86 9.74 13.12
C GLU A 25 14.40 8.84 14.28
N ALA A 26 13.25 8.18 14.13
CA ALA A 26 12.71 7.24 15.13
C ALA A 26 13.65 6.04 15.40
N CYS A 27 14.53 5.72 14.45
CA CYS A 27 15.55 4.67 14.59
C CYS A 27 16.93 5.22 14.98
N GLY A 28 16.99 6.43 15.54
CA GLY A 28 18.23 7.05 16.02
C GLY A 28 19.16 7.52 14.89
N GLY A 29 18.62 7.75 13.70
CA GLY A 29 19.39 8.18 12.54
C GLY A 29 20.04 7.05 11.74
N ASP A 30 19.80 5.78 12.10
CA ASP A 30 20.33 4.63 11.34
C ASP A 30 19.32 4.16 10.28
N PRO A 31 19.59 4.39 8.98
CA PRO A 31 18.71 3.95 7.90
C PRO A 31 18.63 2.42 7.78
N VAL A 32 19.68 1.67 8.17
CA VAL A 32 19.64 0.20 8.15
C VAL A 32 18.72 -0.31 9.25
N ALA A 33 18.74 0.29 10.43
CA ALA A 33 17.79 0.00 11.50
C ALA A 33 16.35 0.35 11.09
N ALA A 34 16.14 1.49 10.43
CA ALA A 34 14.82 1.89 9.92
C ALA A 34 14.26 0.87 8.92
N VAL A 35 15.06 0.44 7.94
CA VAL A 35 14.63 -0.59 6.97
C VAL A 35 14.32 -1.92 7.65
N ARG A 36 15.15 -2.36 8.61
CA ARG A 36 14.86 -3.59 9.39
C ARG A 36 13.55 -3.48 10.16
N SER A 37 13.31 -2.34 10.80
CA SER A 37 12.05 -2.05 11.51
C SER A 37 10.84 -2.10 10.57
N LEU A 38 10.95 -1.45 9.40
CA LEU A 38 9.90 -1.46 8.38
C LEU A 38 9.58 -2.88 7.89
N ILE A 39 10.59 -3.74 7.68
CA ILE A 39 10.37 -5.14 7.27
C ILE A 39 9.58 -5.89 8.34
N VAL A 40 9.97 -5.77 9.62
CA VAL A 40 9.27 -6.42 10.74
C VAL A 40 7.83 -5.92 10.84
N MET A 41 7.62 -4.59 10.79
CA MET A 41 6.28 -4.00 10.85
C MET A 41 5.41 -4.41 9.67
N ASN A 42 5.98 -4.51 8.46
CA ASN A 42 5.22 -4.97 7.29
C ASN A 42 4.74 -6.43 7.49
N SER A 43 5.62 -7.33 7.95
CA SER A 43 5.22 -8.70 8.26
C SER A 43 4.14 -8.79 9.35
N MET A 44 4.14 -7.86 10.32
CA MET A 44 3.07 -7.77 11.32
C MET A 44 1.74 -7.33 10.71
N LEU A 45 1.76 -6.27 9.88
CA LEU A 45 0.57 -5.77 9.19
C LEU A 45 -0.04 -6.80 8.25
N GLU A 46 0.78 -7.52 7.49
CA GLU A 46 0.33 -8.62 6.62
C GLU A 46 -0.38 -9.72 7.42
N ARG A 47 0.13 -10.02 8.63
CA ARG A 47 -0.50 -11.00 9.51
C ARG A 47 -1.81 -10.50 10.11
N GLU A 48 -1.86 -9.25 10.56
CA GLU A 48 -3.10 -8.64 11.05
C GLU A 48 -4.17 -8.58 9.95
N LEU A 49 -3.77 -8.26 8.72
CA LEU A 49 -4.63 -8.28 7.55
C LEU A 49 -5.22 -9.67 7.30
N ALA A 50 -4.37 -10.71 7.33
CA ALA A 50 -4.80 -12.10 7.19
C ALA A 50 -5.80 -12.51 8.29
N ASP A 51 -5.52 -12.12 9.54
CA ASP A 51 -6.40 -12.38 10.67
C ASP A 51 -7.76 -11.67 10.53
N VAL A 52 -7.77 -10.42 10.08
CA VAL A 52 -8.99 -9.66 9.80
C VAL A 52 -9.80 -10.34 8.69
N TYR A 53 -9.16 -10.75 7.60
CA TYR A 53 -9.84 -11.46 6.51
C TYR A 53 -10.41 -12.81 6.96
N ALA A 54 -9.70 -13.55 7.82
CA ALA A 54 -10.18 -14.82 8.36
C ALA A 54 -11.39 -14.64 9.29
N LYS A 55 -11.43 -13.55 10.06
CA LYS A 55 -12.52 -13.23 11.00
C LYS A 55 -13.71 -12.52 10.34
N ALA A 56 -13.52 -11.94 9.16
CA ALA A 56 -14.59 -11.32 8.40
C ALA A 56 -15.60 -12.38 7.92
N SER A 57 -16.88 -12.19 8.24
CA SER A 57 -17.94 -13.06 7.72
C SER A 57 -18.01 -12.96 6.19
N ARG A 58 -18.48 -14.04 5.53
CA ARG A 58 -18.70 -14.06 4.07
C ARG A 58 -19.63 -12.93 3.59
N GLY A 59 -20.47 -12.39 4.47
CA GLY A 59 -21.33 -11.23 4.19
C GLY A 59 -20.60 -9.89 4.21
N TYR A 60 -19.67 -9.69 5.16
CA TYR A 60 -18.85 -8.47 5.26
C TYR A 60 -17.88 -8.33 4.08
N LEU A 61 -17.29 -9.44 3.62
CA LEU A 61 -16.37 -9.47 2.47
C LEU A 61 -17.07 -9.18 1.13
N ARG A 62 -18.37 -9.46 0.99
CA ARG A 62 -19.13 -9.20 -0.25
C ARG A 62 -19.40 -7.71 -0.49
N GLY A 63 -19.35 -6.86 0.54
CA GLY A 63 -19.60 -5.41 0.43
C GLY A 63 -18.37 -4.60 0.04
N ARG A 64 -17.16 -5.11 0.28
CA ARG A 64 -15.91 -4.42 -0.04
C ARG A 64 -15.43 -4.83 -1.42
N LYS A 65 -15.90 -4.13 -2.46
CA LYS A 65 -15.34 -4.24 -3.81
C LYS A 65 -13.87 -3.81 -3.75
N VAL A 66 -12.95 -4.76 -3.66
CA VAL A 66 -11.55 -4.50 -4.03
C VAL A 66 -11.61 -4.23 -5.53
N SER A 67 -11.49 -2.96 -5.93
CA SER A 67 -11.40 -2.60 -7.34
C SER A 67 -10.18 -3.32 -7.92
N PRO A 68 -10.34 -4.18 -8.93
CA PRO A 68 -9.20 -4.72 -9.64
C PRO A 68 -8.61 -3.59 -10.49
N ALA A 69 -7.76 -2.77 -9.88
CA ALA A 69 -6.83 -1.98 -10.66
C ALA A 69 -5.83 -2.97 -11.27
N GLN A 70 -5.72 -2.94 -12.59
CA GLN A 70 -4.68 -3.56 -13.42
C GLN A 70 -4.91 -5.03 -13.79
N GLY A 71 -5.60 -5.24 -14.91
CA GLY A 71 -5.74 -6.55 -15.54
C GLY A 71 -6.63 -6.55 -16.79
N LYS A 72 -6.56 -5.51 -17.63
CA LYS A 72 -7.16 -5.50 -18.97
C LYS A 72 -6.59 -4.34 -19.80
N LEU A 73 -5.34 -4.49 -20.22
CA LEU A 73 -4.77 -3.73 -21.35
C LEU A 73 -3.75 -4.60 -22.06
N ALA A 74 -4.21 -5.69 -22.65
CA ALA A 74 -3.52 -6.49 -23.66
C ALA A 74 -4.47 -7.62 -24.01
N LEU A 75 -5.22 -7.49 -25.10
CA LEU A 75 -5.91 -8.58 -25.82
C LEU A 75 -6.67 -8.07 -27.08
N ASP A 76 -6.65 -6.77 -27.39
CA ASP A 76 -7.34 -6.22 -28.57
C ASP A 76 -6.41 -5.81 -29.74
N ASP A 77 -5.16 -6.29 -29.78
CA ASP A 77 -4.22 -6.02 -30.90
C ASP A 77 -4.10 -7.15 -31.95
N ASP A 78 -4.90 -8.23 -31.85
CA ASP A 78 -4.78 -9.40 -32.74
C ASP A 78 -5.87 -9.49 -33.84
N LYS A 79 -6.42 -8.36 -34.30
CA LYS A 79 -7.44 -8.39 -35.37
C LYS A 79 -7.41 -7.27 -36.40
N GLN A 80 -6.22 -6.74 -36.74
CA GLN A 80 -6.04 -6.00 -37.99
C GLN A 80 -4.69 -6.32 -38.64
N SER A 81 -4.63 -7.42 -39.39
CA SER A 81 -3.75 -7.62 -40.56
C SER A 81 -4.35 -8.68 -41.46
#